data_AF-A0A0L8FQE4-F1
#
_entry.id   AF-A0A0L8FQE4-F1
#
_cell.length_a   1.000
_cell.length_b   1.000
_cell.length_c   1.000
_cell.angle_alpha   90.00
_cell.angle_beta   90.00
_cell.angle_gamma   90.00
#
_symmetry.space_group_name_H-M   'P 1'
#
loop_
_entity.id
_entity.type
_entity.pdbx_description
1 polymer ?
#
loop_
_entity_poly.entity_id
_entity_poly.type
_entity_poly.pdbx_seq_one_letter_code
_entity_poly.pdbx_strand_id
1 'polypeptide(L)'
;QYCYRHDLIVRIFKQKLTRLIDFIKIGQVFGPVKCHMYTVEWQKRGLPHAHILVWLVTKIDPTLIDEIIKAEIPNPTADRQLYDIVKAHM
;
A
#
# COMPACT_ATOMS: atom_id res chain seq x y z
N GLN A 1 13.19 -22.82 17.67
CA GLN A 1 13.40 -22.62 16.22
C GLN A 1 12.12 -22.01 15.66
N TYR A 2 12.12 -20.73 15.27
CA TYR A 2 10.93 -20.13 14.64
C TYR A 2 10.71 -20.82 13.29
N CYS A 3 9.60 -21.54 13.16
CA CYS A 3 9.20 -22.14 11.89
C CYS A 3 8.74 -21.02 10.95
N TYR A 4 9.51 -20.74 9.90
CA TYR A 4 9.15 -19.74 8.90
C TYR A 4 7.93 -20.23 8.10
N ARG A 5 6.75 -19.67 8.40
CA ARG A 5 5.46 -20.00 7.78
C ARG A 5 5.23 -19.19 6.50
N HIS A 6 6.03 -19.45 5.46
CA HIS A 6 5.91 -18.76 4.18
C HIS A 6 4.51 -18.91 3.56
N ASP A 7 3.83 -20.03 3.82
CA ASP A 7 2.45 -20.28 3.41
C ASP A 7 1.47 -19.23 3.96
N LEU A 8 1.61 -18.88 5.24
CA LEU A 8 0.76 -17.87 5.88
C LEU A 8 1.08 -16.47 5.38
N ILE A 9 2.38 -16.15 5.25
CA ILE A 9 2.84 -14.85 4.75
C ILE A 9 2.28 -14.58 3.34
N VAL A 10 2.39 -15.55 2.43
CA VAL A 10 1.91 -15.40 1.05
C VAL A 10 0.39 -15.26 1.00
N ARG A 11 -0.35 -16.04 1.80
CA ARG A 11 -1.81 -15.96 1.87
C ARG A 11 -2.29 -14.61 2.38
N ILE A 12 -1.66 -14.09 3.44
CA ILE A 12 -2.01 -12.77 4.01
C ILE A 12 -1.61 -11.67 3.03
N PHE A 13 -0.42 -11.75 2.43
CA PHE A 13 0.04 -10.79 1.42
C PHE A 13 -0.93 -10.72 0.25
N LYS A 14 -1.35 -11.87 -0.30
CA LYS A 14 -2.30 -11.91 -1.41
C LYS A 14 -3.64 -11.27 -1.04
N GLN A 15 -4.17 -11.56 0.15
CA GLN A 15 -5.41 -10.95 0.62
C GLN A 15 -5.27 -9.43 0.77
N LYS A 16 -4.18 -8.95 1.36
CA LYS A 16 -3.89 -7.51 1.48
C LYS A 16 -3.73 -6.85 0.12
N LEU A 17 -3.02 -7.48 -0.81
CA LEU A 17 -2.83 -6.98 -2.17
C LEU A 17 -4.17 -6.87 -2.91
N THR A 18 -5.02 -7.90 -2.85
CA THR A 18 -6.37 -7.84 -3.45
C THR A 18 -7.20 -6.71 -2.85
N ARG A 19 -7.21 -6.57 -1.52
CA ARG A 19 -7.94 -5.48 -0.86
C ARG A 19 -7.40 -4.10 -1.23
N LEU A 20 -6.09 -3.94 -1.37
CA LEU A 20 -5.47 -2.69 -1.82
C LEU A 20 -5.87 -2.34 -3.26
N ILE A 21 -5.88 -3.32 -4.17
CA ILE A 21 -6.33 -3.11 -5.55
C ILE A 21 -7.81 -2.73 -5.61
N ASP A 22 -8.66 -3.40 -4.84
CA ASP A 22 -10.09 -3.06 -4.76
C ASP A 22 -10.30 -1.67 -4.19
N PHE A 23 -9.56 -1.31 -3.13
CA PHE A 23 -9.59 0.02 -2.55
C PHE A 23 -9.25 1.08 -3.60
N ILE A 24 -8.16 0.90 -4.36
CA ILE A 24 -7.75 1.83 -5.42
C ILE A 24 -8.79 1.92 -6.55
N LYS A 25 -9.29 0.78 -7.04
CA LYS A 25 -10.17 0.73 -8.23
C LYS A 25 -11.62 1.05 -7.95
N ILE A 26 -12.18 0.38 -6.94
CA ILE A 26 -13.61 0.47 -6.59
C ILE A 26 -13.82 1.65 -5.67
N GLY A 27 -12.93 1.84 -4.69
CA GLY A 27 -12.96 3.02 -3.83
C GLY A 27 -12.56 4.31 -4.55
N GLN A 28 -11.96 4.22 -5.75
CA GLN A 28 -11.57 5.37 -6.58
C GLN A 28 -10.78 6.42 -5.81
N VAL A 29 -9.86 5.99 -4.95
CA VAL A 29 -9.10 6.86 -4.03
C VAL A 29 -8.27 7.90 -4.78
N PHE A 30 -7.83 7.56 -5.99
CA PHE A 30 -7.11 8.45 -6.91
C PHE A 30 -7.98 8.91 -8.09
N GLY A 31 -9.30 8.68 -8.02
CA GLY A 31 -10.24 8.86 -9.11
C GLY A 31 -10.47 7.60 -9.95
N PRO A 32 -11.25 7.70 -11.05
CA PRO A 32 -11.61 6.56 -11.89
C PRO A 32 -10.39 5.89 -12.53
N VAL A 33 -10.27 4.57 -12.38
CA VAL A 33 -9.17 3.76 -12.91
C VAL A 33 -9.54 3.19 -14.28
N LYS A 34 -8.74 3.49 -15.30
CA LYS A 34 -8.88 2.94 -16.66
C LYS A 34 -8.36 1.51 -16.75
N CYS A 35 -7.18 1.26 -16.21
CA CYS A 35 -6.61 -0.08 -16.08
C CYS A 35 -5.57 -0.12 -14.96
N HIS A 36 -5.16 -1.33 -14.58
CA HIS A 36 -4.14 -1.57 -13.56
C HIS A 36 -3.39 -2.86 -13.90
N MET A 37 -2.14 -2.94 -13.47
CA MET A 37 -1.29 -4.12 -13.58
C MET A 37 -0.45 -4.21 -12.32
N TYR A 38 -0.12 -5.42 -11.88
CA TYR A 38 0.88 -5.60 -10.85
C TYR A 38 1.70 -6.86 -11.11
N THR A 39 2.94 -6.83 -10.65
CA THR A 39 3.82 -8.00 -10.57
C THR A 39 4.15 -8.27 -9.11
N VAL A 40 4.30 -9.54 -8.74
CA VAL A 40 4.75 -9.94 -7.41
C VAL A 40 6.09 -10.62 -7.54
N GLU A 41 7.08 -10.11 -6.82
CA GLU A 41 8.44 -10.64 -6.77
C GLU A 41 8.81 -11.02 -5.33
N TRP A 42 9.82 -11.87 -5.18
CA TRP A 42 10.36 -12.21 -3.87
C TRP A 42 11.64 -11.42 -3.63
N GLN A 43 11.63 -10.54 -2.64
CA GLN A 43 12.81 -9.77 -2.25
C GLN A 43 13.75 -10.57 -1.36
N LYS A 44 14.94 -10.01 -1.10
CA LYS A 44 15.91 -10.60 -0.16
C LYS A 44 15.22 -10.88 1.18
N ARG A 45 15.55 -12.02 1.80
CA ARG A 45 14.89 -12.60 2.98
C ARG A 45 13.54 -13.30 2.71
N GLY A 46 13.18 -13.50 1.44
CA GLY A 46 12.06 -14.35 1.07
C GLY A 46 10.73 -13.77 1.53
N LEU A 47 10.50 -12.48 1.26
CA LEU A 47 9.20 -11.85 1.45
C LEU A 47 8.63 -11.41 0.10
N PRO A 48 7.32 -11.55 -0.11
CA PRO A 48 6.67 -11.07 -1.32
C PRO A 48 6.63 -9.53 -1.36
N HIS A 49 6.90 -8.96 -2.52
CA HIS A 49 6.82 -7.53 -2.82
C HIS A 49 6.01 -7.34 -4.10
N ALA A 50 5.20 -6.27 -4.16
CA ALA A 50 4.35 -6.00 -5.32
C ALA A 50 4.70 -4.65 -5.94
N HIS A 51 4.96 -4.66 -7.24
CA HIS A 51 5.00 -3.45 -8.08
C HIS A 51 3.63 -3.26 -8.69
N ILE A 52 2.98 -2.13 -8.44
CA ILE A 52 1.61 -1.85 -8.90
C ILE A 52 1.64 -0.62 -9.80
N LEU A 53 1.11 -0.77 -11.02
CA LEU A 53 0.88 0.30 -11.98
C LEU A 53 -0.61 0.54 -12.14
N VAL A 54 -1.02 1.80 -12.07
CA VAL A 54 -2.42 2.23 -12.17
C VAL A 54 -2.51 3.34 -13.21
N TRP A 55 -3.39 3.17 -14.19
CA TRP A 55 -3.68 4.20 -15.18
C TRP A 55 -5.05 4.80 -14.86
N LEU A 56 -5.06 6.08 -14.55
CA LEU A 56 -6.27 6.84 -14.25
C LEU A 56 -6.92 7.35 -15.54
N VAL A 57 -8.24 7.50 -15.53
CA VAL A 57 -8.99 8.10 -16.64
C VAL A 57 -8.61 9.58 -16.78
N THR A 58 -8.58 10.29 -15.65
CA THR A 58 -8.09 11.66 -15.55
C THR A 58 -6.67 11.64 -15.01
N LYS A 59 -5.74 12.28 -15.72
CA LYS A 59 -4.36 12.41 -15.22
C LYS A 59 -4.34 13.31 -14.00
N ILE A 60 -3.58 12.90 -13.00
CA ILE A 60 -3.21 13.75 -11.87
C ILE A 60 -2.23 14.82 -12.38
N ASP A 61 -2.42 16.05 -11.93
CA ASP A 61 -1.46 17.12 -12.17
C ASP A 61 -0.15 16.79 -11.44
N PRO A 62 1.00 16.72 -12.14
CA PRO A 62 2.27 16.41 -11.51
C PRO A 62 2.64 17.35 -10.35
N THR A 63 2.14 18.58 -10.35
CA THR A 63 2.38 19.55 -9.27
C THR A 63 1.68 19.18 -7.96
N LEU A 64 0.67 18.31 -8.00
CA LEU A 64 -0.10 17.85 -6.84
C LEU A 64 0.38 16.48 -6.31
N ILE A 65 1.43 15.89 -6.90
CA ILE A 65 1.87 14.53 -6.55
C ILE A 65 2.22 14.42 -5.06
N ASP A 66 2.91 15.41 -4.50
CA ASP A 66 3.33 15.37 -3.09
C ASP A 66 2.14 15.51 -2.12
N GLU A 67 1.02 16.09 -2.55
CA GLU A 67 -0.19 16.16 -1.74
C GLU A 67 -0.93 14.82 -1.72
N ILE A 68 -0.87 14.09 -2.84
CA ILE A 68 -1.60 12.84 -3.06
C ILE A 68 -0.81 11.63 -2.57
N ILE A 69 0.51 11.63 -2.75
CA ILE A 69 1.41 10.54 -2.39
C ILE A 69 2.39 11.07 -1.35
N LYS A 70 2.01 10.92 -0.08
CA LYS A 70 2.85 11.30 1.06
C LYS A 70 2.82 10.24 2.15
N ALA A 71 3.94 10.12 2.85
CA ALA A 71 4.04 9.36 4.08
C ALA A 71 4.31 10.36 5.21
N GLU A 72 3.28 10.68 5.98
CA GLU A 72 3.39 11.61 7.11
C GLU A 72 3.40 10.82 8.43
N ILE A 73 4.27 11.25 9.36
CA ILE A 73 4.16 10.83 10.74
C ILE A 73 2.94 11.57 11.33
N PRO A 74 1.97 10.87 11.94
CA PRO A 74 0.78 11.52 12.50
C PRO A 74 1.16 12.60 13.51
N ASN A 75 0.34 13.65 13.64
CA ASN A 75 0.63 14.68 14.63
C ASN A 75 0.32 14.16 16.04
N PRO A 76 1.28 14.14 16.98
CA PRO A 76 1.07 13.58 18.33
C PRO A 76 0.05 14.35 19.17
N THR A 77 -0.24 15.61 18.82
CA THR A 77 -1.25 16.44 19.51
C THR A 77 -2.63 16.27 18.90
N ALA A 78 -2.72 16.06 17.57
CA ALA A 78 -4.01 15.92 16.88
C ALA A 78 -4.52 14.47 16.85
N ASP A 79 -3.61 13.50 16.72
CA ASP A 79 -3.92 12.07 16.73
C ASP A 79 -2.79 11.29 17.42
N ARG A 80 -2.85 11.32 18.75
CA ARG A 80 -1.86 10.67 19.60
C ARG A 80 -1.83 9.15 19.39
N GLN A 81 -3.00 8.54 19.20
CA GLN A 81 -3.12 7.10 19.08
C GLN A 81 -2.43 6.60 17.81
N LEU A 82 -2.72 7.21 16.65
CA LEU A 82 -2.08 6.82 15.41
C LEU A 82 -0.57 7.10 15.45
N TYR A 83 -0.16 8.23 16.04
CA TYR A 83 1.26 8.55 16.24
C TYR A 83 1.99 7.46 17.02
N ASP A 84 1.45 7.06 18.17
CA ASP A 84 2.09 6.07 19.04
C ASP A 84 2.17 4.68 18.35
N ILE A 85 1.15 4.29 17.59
CA ILE A 85 1.16 3.05 16.79
C ILE A 85 2.24 3.10 15.71
N VAL A 86 2.28 4.17 14.90
CA VAL A 86 3.26 4.32 13.81
C VAL A 86 4.67 4.34 14.37
N LYS A 87 4.91 5.09 15.46
CA LYS A 87 6.21 5.21 16.13
C LYS A 87 6.70 3.88 16.70
N ALA A 88 5.82 3.00 17.16
CA ALA A 88 6.21 1.69 17.70
C ALA A 88 6.69 0.70 16.62
N HIS A 89 6.44 0.98 15.34
CA HIS A 89 6.72 0.07 14.22
C HIS A 89 7.66 0.67 13.14
N MET A 90 8.16 1.90 13.35
CA MET A 90 9.27 2.51 12.59
C MET A 90 10.61 2.15 13.23
#